data_AF-A0AAU4AL41-F1
#
_entry.id   AF-A0AAU4AL41-F1
#
_cell.length_a   1.000
_cell.length_b   1.000
_cell.length_c   1.000
_cell.angle_alpha   90.00
_cell.angle_beta   90.00
_cell.angle_gamma   90.00
#
_symmetry.space_group_name_H-M   'P 1'
#
loop_
_entity.id
_entity.type
_entity.pdbx_description
1 polymer ?
#
loop_
_entity_poly.entity_id
_entity_poly.type
_entity_poly.pdbx_seq_one_letter_code
_entity_poly.pdbx_strand_id
1 'polypeptide(L)'
;MGFDLAQRLVTDDLWQLVEPLLPAFGFRRQGGGTAPVDGRKVFTAVVYVLMSECPWRQLPPRFDVSPATAHRRFIAWTRADLWRSMQDRAEDQPSSFREQRWVAAIVVAARARAVSGVTTRDAPV
;
A
#
# COMPACT_ATOMS: atom_id res chain seq x y z
N MET A 1 3.94 15.99 11.71
CA MET A 1 3.24 14.99 12.56
C MET A 1 2.29 14.16 11.69
N GLY A 2 2.80 13.25 10.85
CA GLY A 2 2.00 12.37 9.98
C GLY A 2 2.18 10.87 10.26
N PHE A 3 3.09 10.52 11.18
CA PHE A 3 3.50 9.15 11.50
C PHE A 3 2.45 8.36 12.29
N ASP A 4 1.55 9.02 13.03
CA ASP A 4 0.50 8.35 13.84
C ASP A 4 -0.49 7.56 12.96
N LEU A 5 -0.94 8.17 11.86
CA LEU A 5 -1.87 7.52 10.93
C LEU A 5 -1.19 6.42 10.11
N ALA A 6 0.13 6.52 9.90
CA ALA A 6 0.89 5.45 9.27
C ALA A 6 0.99 4.23 10.19
N GLN A 7 1.30 4.41 11.47
CA GLN A 7 1.35 3.31 12.44
C GLN A 7 -0.02 2.70 12.73
N ARG A 8 -1.11 3.48 12.62
CA ARG A 8 -2.48 2.98 12.81
C ARG A 8 -3.00 2.17 11.63
N LEU A 9 -2.64 2.56 10.40
CA LEU A 9 -3.04 1.84 9.18
C LEU A 9 -2.11 0.68 8.87
N VAL A 10 -0.82 0.86 9.13
CA VAL A 10 0.25 -0.11 8.87
C VAL A 10 1.07 -0.24 10.15
N THR A 11 0.67 -1.19 11.00
CA THR A 11 1.44 -1.57 12.19
C THR A 11 2.80 -2.13 11.79
N ASP A 12 3.75 -2.12 12.72
CA ASP A 12 5.08 -2.67 12.48
C ASP A 12 5.02 -4.17 12.17
N ASP A 13 4.16 -4.93 12.85
CA ASP A 13 3.90 -6.35 12.56
C ASP A 13 3.39 -6.57 11.13
N LEU A 14 2.41 -5.76 10.70
CA LEU A 14 1.90 -5.82 9.33
C LEU A 14 3.01 -5.48 8.33
N TRP A 15 3.82 -4.47 8.65
CA TRP A 15 4.94 -4.07 7.79
C TRP A 15 5.97 -5.18 7.65
N GLN A 16 6.33 -5.89 8.74
CA GLN A 16 7.26 -7.02 8.68
C GLN A 16 6.74 -8.19 7.83
N LEU A 17 5.42 -8.38 7.75
CA LEU A 17 4.81 -9.36 6.85
C LEU A 17 4.94 -8.95 5.38
N VAL A 18 4.71 -7.66 5.08
CA VAL A 18 4.60 -7.12 3.72
C VAL A 18 5.95 -6.76 3.10
N GLU A 19 6.86 -6.17 3.87
CA GLU A 19 8.20 -5.75 3.42
C GLU A 19 8.93 -6.79 2.56
N PRO A 20 9.03 -8.08 2.96
CA PRO A 20 9.73 -9.09 2.16
C PRO A 20 8.99 -9.50 0.88
N LEU A 21 7.68 -9.23 0.79
CA LEU A 21 6.86 -9.55 -0.38
C LEU A 21 6.86 -8.43 -1.42
N LEU A 22 7.24 -7.21 -1.01
CA LEU A 22 7.33 -6.10 -1.93
C LEU A 22 8.39 -6.44 -2.99
N PRO A 23 8.04 -6.37 -4.30
CA PRO A 23 9.03 -6.57 -5.34
C PRO A 23 10.17 -5.60 -5.09
N ALA A 24 11.42 -6.06 -5.26
CA ALA A 24 12.61 -5.24 -5.13
C ALA A 24 12.61 -4.16 -6.23
N PHE A 25 11.81 -3.12 -6.05
CA PHE A 25 11.78 -1.95 -6.91
C PHE A 25 13.01 -1.13 -6.58
N GLY A 26 14.14 -1.58 -7.12
CA GLY A 26 15.40 -0.86 -7.20
C GLY A 26 15.69 0.05 -6.01
N PHE A 27 16.14 -0.55 -4.91
CA PHE A 27 17.04 0.16 -4.01
C PHE A 27 18.24 0.60 -4.84
N ARG A 28 18.26 1.85 -5.29
CA ARG A 28 19.54 2.42 -5.71
C ARG A 28 20.35 2.68 -4.44
N ARG A 29 21.21 1.71 -4.10
CA ARG A 29 22.41 1.93 -3.27
C ARG A 29 23.36 2.85 -4.04
N GLN A 30 23.00 4.11 -4.25
CA GLN A 30 23.91 5.09 -4.82
C GLN A 30 24.05 6.22 -3.81
N GLY A 31 25.20 6.21 -3.13
CA GLY A 31 25.56 7.19 -2.12
C GLY A 31 25.42 8.62 -2.65
N GLY A 32 24.99 9.51 -1.76
CA GLY A 32 24.92 10.94 -2.04
C GLY A 32 23.50 11.49 -2.01
N GLY A 33 23.04 11.83 -0.79
CA GLY A 33 22.15 12.97 -0.55
C GLY A 33 20.81 13.03 -1.27
N THR A 34 19.82 12.25 -0.83
CA THR A 34 18.42 12.66 -0.61
C THR A 34 17.72 11.48 0.08
N ALA A 35 17.01 11.75 1.19
CA ALA A 35 16.44 10.71 2.05
C ALA A 35 15.48 9.77 1.27
N PRO A 36 15.50 8.46 1.56
CA PRO A 36 14.70 7.47 0.87
C PRO A 36 13.21 7.77 0.99
N VAL A 37 12.46 7.69 -0.12
CA VAL A 37 11.00 7.59 -0.04
C VAL A 37 10.70 6.25 0.59
N ASP A 38 10.38 6.30 1.88
CA ASP A 38 10.13 5.15 2.74
C ASP A 38 9.04 4.25 2.11
N GLY A 39 9.38 3.00 1.82
CA GLY A 39 8.46 2.02 1.24
C GLY A 39 7.19 1.88 2.08
N ARG A 40 7.32 2.06 3.40
CA ARG A 40 6.19 2.06 4.34
C ARG A 40 5.28 3.26 4.12
N LYS A 41 5.80 4.45 3.80
CA LYS A 41 4.98 5.62 3.47
C LYS A 41 4.16 5.40 2.20
N VAL A 42 4.78 4.84 1.16
CA VAL A 42 4.08 4.53 -0.10
C VAL A 42 3.01 3.48 0.13
N PHE A 43 3.32 2.42 0.87
CA PHE A 43 2.36 1.38 1.22
C PHE A 43 1.21 1.94 2.05
N THR A 44 1.51 2.76 3.06
CA THR A 44 0.50 3.46 3.88
C THR A 44 -0.40 4.35 3.02
N ALA A 45 0.16 5.11 2.09
CA ALA A 45 -0.61 5.97 1.20
C ALA A 45 -1.56 5.16 0.30
N VAL A 46 -1.10 4.01 -0.21
CA VAL A 46 -1.94 3.08 -0.98
C VAL A 46 -3.05 2.50 -0.10
N VAL A 47 -2.72 1.95 1.07
CA VAL A 47 -3.70 1.40 2.01
C VAL A 47 -4.74 2.45 2.41
N TYR A 48 -4.33 3.69 2.66
CA TYR A 48 -5.27 4.78 2.96
C TYR A 48 -6.29 5.00 1.84
N VAL A 49 -5.83 5.03 0.59
CA VAL A 49 -6.70 5.19 -0.60
C VAL A 49 -7.62 3.99 -0.78
N LEU A 50 -7.13 2.79 -0.49
CA LEU A 50 -7.93 1.57 -0.55
C LEU A 50 -9.04 1.56 0.51
N MET A 51 -8.70 1.88 1.77
CA MET A 51 -9.64 1.84 2.89
C MET A 51 -10.63 3.01 2.90
N SER A 52 -10.22 4.19 2.42
CA SER A 52 -11.08 5.38 2.38
C SER A 52 -11.90 5.46 1.09
N GLU A 53 -11.63 4.57 0.13
CA GLU A 53 -12.17 4.55 -1.24
C GLU A 53 -11.97 5.85 -2.07
N CYS A 54 -11.34 6.88 -1.49
CA CYS A 54 -11.11 8.16 -2.13
C CYS A 54 -10.35 8.03 -3.47
N PRO A 55 -10.53 8.96 -4.42
CA PRO A 55 -9.71 9.01 -5.62
C PRO A 55 -8.24 9.28 -5.28
N TRP A 56 -7.31 8.74 -6.09
CA TRP A 56 -5.87 8.93 -5.89
C TRP A 56 -5.47 10.41 -5.78
N ARG A 57 -6.14 11.29 -6.53
CA ARG A 57 -5.92 12.75 -6.51
C ARG A 57 -6.22 13.41 -5.17
N GLN A 58 -7.06 12.80 -4.33
CA GLN A 58 -7.39 13.27 -2.98
C GLN A 58 -6.45 12.70 -1.91
N LEU A 59 -5.38 12.00 -2.30
CA LEU A 59 -4.37 11.54 -1.35
C LEU A 59 -3.79 12.76 -0.60
N PRO A 60 -3.91 12.80 0.74
CA PRO A 60 -3.41 13.91 1.51
C PRO A 60 -1.88 14.07 1.37
N PRO A 61 -1.36 15.30 1.21
CA PRO A 61 0.08 15.55 1.05
C PRO A 61 0.92 15.15 2.27
N ARG A 62 0.28 14.92 3.43
CA ARG A 62 0.91 14.48 4.68
C ARG A 62 1.65 13.15 4.59
N PHE A 63 1.36 12.34 3.58
CA PHE A 63 2.04 11.06 3.36
C PHE A 63 3.38 11.22 2.63
N ASP A 64 3.71 12.42 2.14
CA ASP A 64 4.97 12.69 1.45
C ASP A 64 5.17 11.79 0.20
N VAL A 65 4.04 11.42 -0.41
CA VAL A 65 3.96 10.52 -1.58
C VAL A 65 3.03 11.16 -2.60
N SER A 66 3.50 11.29 -3.84
CA SER A 66 2.68 11.77 -4.95
C SER A 66 1.56 10.75 -5.27
N PRO A 67 0.32 11.21 -5.55
CA PRO A 67 -0.76 10.38 -6.07
C PRO A 67 -0.36 9.47 -7.22
N ALA A 68 0.44 10.00 -8.15
CA ALA A 68 0.92 9.26 -9.32
C ALA A 68 1.88 8.13 -8.92
N THR A 69 2.74 8.37 -7.92
CA THR A 69 3.65 7.37 -7.36
C THR A 69 2.87 6.26 -6.66
N ALA A 70 1.90 6.60 -5.81
CA ALA A 70 1.05 5.62 -5.13
C ALA A 70 0.27 4.76 -6.14
N HIS A 71 -0.32 5.37 -7.16
CA HIS A 71 -1.07 4.65 -8.19
C HIS A 71 -0.18 3.70 -9.02
N ARG A 72 0.99 4.17 -9.47
CA ARG A 72 1.96 3.31 -10.19
C ARG A 72 2.39 2.11 -9.35
N ARG A 73 2.62 2.33 -8.06
CA ARG A 73 3.01 1.27 -7.10
C ARG A 73 1.88 0.27 -6.90
N PHE A 74 0.65 0.75 -6.71
CA PHE A 74 -0.53 -0.11 -6.65
C PHE A 74 -0.64 -1.03 -7.88
N ILE A 75 -0.54 -0.49 -9.10
CA ILE A 75 -0.59 -1.30 -10.32
C ILE A 75 0.53 -2.33 -10.34
N ALA A 76 1.75 -1.92 -10.01
CA ALA A 76 2.91 -2.80 -10.05
C ALA A 76 2.81 -3.94 -9.01
N TRP A 77 2.26 -3.65 -7.83
CA TRP A 77 1.99 -4.65 -6.79
C TRP A 77 0.85 -5.60 -7.16
N THR A 78 -0.23 -5.07 -7.74
CA THR A 78 -1.34 -5.91 -8.25
C THR A 78 -0.84 -6.85 -9.34
N ARG A 79 0.04 -6.40 -10.24
CA ARG A 79 0.65 -7.24 -11.28
C ARG A 79 1.65 -8.25 -10.74
N ALA A 80 2.25 -7.98 -9.60
CA ALA A 80 3.18 -8.87 -8.92
C ALA A 80 2.48 -9.82 -7.92
N ASP A 81 1.14 -9.89 -7.95
CA ASP A 81 0.34 -10.70 -7.02
C ASP A 81 0.59 -10.44 -5.53
N LEU A 82 1.06 -9.24 -5.18
CA LEU A 82 1.40 -8.86 -3.79
C LEU A 82 0.24 -9.17 -2.83
N TRP A 83 -0.99 -8.85 -3.22
CA TRP A 83 -2.18 -9.03 -2.39
C TRP A 83 -2.45 -10.50 -2.07
N ARG A 84 -2.16 -11.40 -3.01
CA ARG A 84 -2.28 -12.85 -2.78
C ARG A 84 -1.17 -13.30 -1.82
N SER A 85 0.08 -12.93 -2.09
CA SER A 85 1.20 -13.28 -1.22
C SER A 85 1.03 -12.76 0.21
N MET A 86 0.42 -11.58 0.40
CA MET A 86 0.08 -11.05 1.71
C MET A 86 -0.92 -11.94 2.46
N GLN A 87 -1.95 -12.42 1.75
CA GLN A 87 -2.96 -13.30 2.31
C GLN A 87 -2.34 -14.64 2.72
N ASP A 88 -1.60 -15.29 1.82
CA ASP A 88 -0.94 -16.57 2.08
C ASP A 88 0.01 -16.46 3.29
N ARG A 89 0.80 -15.38 3.36
CA ARG A 89 1.76 -15.16 4.45
C ARG A 89 1.11 -14.82 5.80
N ALA A 90 -0.08 -14.22 5.78
CA ALA A 90 -0.86 -13.96 7.00
C ALA A 90 -1.51 -15.24 7.56
N GLU A 91 -1.80 -16.21 6.69
CA GLU A 91 -2.28 -17.54 7.07
C GLU A 91 -1.13 -18.43 7.58
N ASP A 92 0.06 -18.33 6.96
CA ASP A 92 1.24 -19.13 7.34
C ASP A 92 1.92 -18.67 8.65
N GLN A 93 1.87 -17.38 8.98
CA GLN A 93 2.48 -16.85 10.21
C GLN A 93 1.48 -16.79 11.36
N PRO A 94 1.93 -17.06 12.62
CA PRO A 94 1.13 -16.81 13.82
C PRO A 94 1.00 -15.30 14.06
N SER A 95 0.23 -14.65 13.19
CA SER A 95 -0.16 -13.25 13.29
C SER A 95 -1.36 -13.12 14.21
N SER A 96 -1.55 -11.97 14.85
CA SER A 96 -2.75 -11.75 15.66
C SER A 96 -3.99 -11.80 14.79
N PHE A 97 -5.12 -12.32 15.32
CA PHE A 97 -6.40 -12.33 14.61
C PHE A 97 -6.78 -10.95 14.03
N ARG A 98 -6.43 -9.87 14.73
CA ARG A 98 -6.60 -8.48 14.28
C ARG A 98 -5.81 -8.20 13.00
N GLU A 99 -4.55 -8.61 12.91
CA GLU A 99 -3.69 -8.40 11.75
C GLU A 99 -4.14 -9.22 10.55
N GLN A 100 -4.50 -10.50 10.77
CA GLN A 100 -5.05 -11.36 9.72
C GLN A 100 -6.33 -10.75 9.13
N ARG A 101 -7.26 -10.32 10.00
CA ARG A 101 -8.49 -9.64 9.56
C ARG A 101 -8.19 -8.34 8.81
N TRP A 102 -7.17 -7.60 9.23
CA TRP A 102 -6.79 -6.36 8.58
C TRP A 102 -6.13 -6.59 7.21
N VAL A 103 -5.26 -7.59 7.08
CA VAL A 103 -4.72 -8.05 5.78
C VAL A 103 -5.87 -8.43 4.85
N ALA A 104 -6.81 -9.25 5.32
CA ALA A 104 -7.96 -9.66 4.52
C ALA A 104 -8.78 -8.44 4.04
N ALA A 105 -9.01 -7.45 4.90
CA ALA A 105 -9.70 -6.22 4.53
C ALA A 105 -8.95 -5.42 3.45
N ILE A 106 -7.62 -5.26 3.59
CA ILE A 106 -6.78 -4.59 2.59
C ILE A 106 -6.83 -5.34 1.25
N VAL A 107 -6.72 -6.66 1.27
CA VAL A 107 -6.75 -7.50 0.06
C VAL A 107 -8.10 -7.41 -0.64
N VAL A 108 -9.22 -7.43 0.10
CA VAL A 108 -10.56 -7.24 -0.45
C VAL A 108 -10.70 -5.86 -1.09
N ALA A 109 -10.28 -4.79 -0.40
CA ALA A 109 -10.34 -3.42 -0.93
C ALA A 109 -9.45 -3.24 -2.17
N ALA A 110 -8.24 -3.81 -2.17
CA ALA A 110 -7.34 -3.81 -3.31
C ALA A 110 -7.94 -4.52 -4.52
N ARG A 111 -8.54 -5.70 -4.32
CA ARG A 111 -9.20 -6.47 -5.37
C ARG A 111 -10.43 -5.73 -5.92
N ALA A 112 -11.29 -5.22 -5.04
CA ALA A 112 -12.46 -4.43 -5.43
C ALA A 112 -12.04 -3.24 -6.30
N ARG A 113 -11.00 -2.50 -5.90
CA ARG A 113 -10.49 -1.36 -6.67
C ARG A 113 -9.78 -1.77 -7.95
N ALA A 114 -9.10 -2.93 -7.99
CA ALA A 114 -8.50 -3.47 -9.21
C ALA A 114 -9.58 -3.83 -10.25
N VAL A 115 -10.72 -4.38 -9.81
CA VAL A 115 -11.89 -4.63 -10.65
C VAL A 115 -12.52 -3.32 -11.13
N SER A 116 -12.72 -2.34 -10.23
CA SER A 116 -13.32 -1.04 -10.56
C SER A 116 -12.40 -0.11 -11.38
N GLY A 117 -11.08 -0.33 -11.35
CA GLY A 117 -10.09 0.44 -12.13
C GLY A 117 -10.27 0.32 -13.64
N VAL A 118 -11.06 -0.65 -14.12
CA VAL A 118 -11.51 -0.77 -15.52
C VAL A 118 -12.61 0.25 -15.87
N THR A 119 -13.34 0.76 -14.89
CA THR A 119 -14.58 1.54 -15.12
C THR A 119 -14.44 3.04 -14.91
N THR A 120 -13.43 3.54 -14.20
CA THR A 120 -13.32 5.00 -13.96
C THR A 120 -12.47 5.68 -15.03
N ARG A 121 -13.02 5.74 -16.25
CA ARG A 121 -12.72 6.84 -17.17
C ARG A 121 -13.46 8.07 -16.63
N ASP A 122 -12.70 9.12 -16.35
CA ASP A 122 -13.11 10.53 -16.30
C ASP A 122 -14.61 10.81 -16.08
N ALA A 123 -14.98 11.18 -14.85
CA ALA A 123 -16.09 12.10 -14.67
C ALA A 123 -15.55 13.52 -14.90
N PRO A 124 -16.01 14.26 -15.92
CA PRO A 124 -15.61 15.64 -16.09
C PRO A 124 -16.27 16.50 -15.00
N VAL A 125 -15.56 17.58 -14.66
CA VAL A 125 -16.03 18.72 -13.86
C VAL A 125 -17.24 19.37 -14.50
#